data_AF-A0A7C4FZ06-F1
#
_entry.id   AF-A0A7C4FZ06-F1
#
_cell.length_a   1.000
_cell.length_b   1.000
_cell.length_c   1.000
_cell.angle_alpha   90.00
_cell.angle_beta   90.00
_cell.angle_gamma   90.00
#
_symmetry.space_group_name_H-M   'P 1'
#
loop_
_entity.id
_entity.type
_entity.pdbx_description
1 polymer ?
#
loop_
_entity_poly.entity_id
_entity_poly.type
_entity_poly.pdbx_seq_one_letter_code
_entity_poly.pdbx_strand_id
1 'polypeptide(L)'
;MSPGARRAIQRAGWGAVGFALVYVVWVYIQRSASNWEAERRAQRVRRARELHPSVADPSPGVKILQFYASQPELKRGERVLICYGVLNAATVRIEPPIEELKPALSRCLETSPARTTTYTLSAEGADGSRARASFTLRVTEPAP
;
A
#
# COMPACT_ATOMS: atom_id res chain seq x y z
N MET A 1 1.37 -90.67 -0.97
CA MET A 1 1.19 -89.29 -1.46
C MET A 1 2.29 -88.41 -0.86
N SER A 2 3.19 -87.91 -1.70
CA SER A 2 4.50 -87.36 -1.31
C SER A 2 4.45 -85.98 -0.61
N PRO A 3 5.24 -85.73 0.46
CA PRO A 3 5.30 -84.46 1.19
C PRO A 3 6.10 -83.33 0.47
N GLY A 4 6.63 -83.57 -0.73
CA GLY A 4 7.47 -82.60 -1.46
C GLY A 4 6.73 -81.44 -2.12
N ALA A 5 5.45 -81.61 -2.47
CA ALA A 5 4.71 -80.62 -3.27
C ALA A 5 4.25 -79.37 -2.49
N ARG A 6 4.10 -79.46 -1.15
CA ARG A 6 3.56 -78.36 -0.32
C ARG A 6 4.57 -77.23 -0.07
N ARG A 7 5.88 -77.53 -0.07
CA ARG A 7 6.93 -76.52 0.16
C ARG A 7 7.23 -75.66 -1.07
N ALA A 8 6.93 -76.15 -2.27
CA ALA A 8 7.16 -75.42 -3.52
C ALA A 8 6.14 -74.28 -3.72
N ILE A 9 4.86 -74.54 -3.40
CA ILE A 9 3.78 -73.54 -3.53
C ILE A 9 3.93 -72.42 -2.48
N GLN A 10 4.40 -72.75 -1.26
CA GLN A 10 4.67 -71.75 -0.23
C GLN A 10 5.84 -70.82 -0.60
N ARG A 11 6.88 -71.29 -1.29
CA ARG A 11 8.02 -70.45 -1.71
C ARG A 11 7.68 -69.45 -2.82
N ALA A 12 6.75 -69.80 -3.71
CA ALA A 12 6.32 -68.93 -4.81
C ALA A 12 5.43 -67.77 -4.33
N GLY A 13 4.56 -68.00 -3.33
CA GLY A 13 3.67 -66.96 -2.79
C GLY A 13 4.40 -65.85 -2.01
N TRP A 14 5.52 -66.18 -1.35
CA TRP A 14 6.27 -65.23 -0.53
C TRP A 14 7.08 -64.22 -1.35
N GLY A 15 7.47 -64.57 -2.59
CA GLY A 15 8.12 -63.63 -3.50
C GLY A 15 7.22 -62.47 -3.87
N ALA A 16 5.97 -62.75 -4.28
CA ALA A 16 5.01 -61.72 -4.68
C ALA A 16 4.60 -60.80 -3.51
N VAL A 17 4.41 -61.35 -2.31
CA VAL A 17 4.09 -60.56 -1.10
C VAL A 17 5.27 -59.67 -0.70
N GLY A 18 6.51 -60.17 -0.81
CA GLY A 18 7.71 -59.38 -0.56
C GLY A 18 7.82 -58.17 -1.49
N PHE A 19 7.63 -58.36 -2.79
CA PHE A 19 7.65 -57.25 -3.76
C PHE A 19 6.53 -56.24 -3.52
N ALA A 20 5.32 -56.70 -3.15
CA ALA A 20 4.21 -55.81 -2.83
C ALA A 20 4.50 -54.93 -1.60
N LEU A 21 5.10 -55.50 -0.54
CA LEU A 21 5.50 -54.73 0.65
C LEU A 21 6.61 -53.74 0.35
N VAL A 22 7.63 -54.13 -0.41
CA VAL A 22 8.70 -53.23 -0.86
C VAL A 22 8.12 -52.09 -1.71
N TYR A 23 7.17 -52.39 -2.60
CA TYR A 23 6.49 -51.39 -3.42
C TYR A 23 5.66 -50.41 -2.58
N VAL A 24 4.90 -50.89 -1.60
CA VAL A 24 4.12 -50.02 -0.69
C VAL A 24 5.04 -49.14 0.15
N VAL A 25 6.13 -49.71 0.70
CA VAL A 25 7.13 -48.96 1.45
C VAL A 25 7.81 -47.92 0.55
N TRP A 26 8.14 -48.26 -0.70
CA TRP A 26 8.71 -47.34 -1.68
C TRP A 26 7.75 -46.18 -2.04
N VAL A 27 6.48 -46.48 -2.29
CA VAL A 27 5.44 -45.46 -2.57
C VAL A 27 5.20 -44.58 -1.34
N TYR A 28 5.23 -45.16 -0.14
CA TYR A 28 5.12 -44.40 1.11
C TYR A 28 6.31 -43.45 1.28
N ILE A 29 7.53 -43.91 1.00
CA ILE A 29 8.73 -43.06 0.99
C ILE A 29 8.61 -41.95 -0.06
N GLN A 30 8.18 -42.27 -1.29
CA GLN A 30 7.95 -41.28 -2.36
C GLN A 30 6.86 -40.25 -2.00
N ARG A 31 5.79 -40.66 -1.31
CA ARG A 31 4.70 -39.76 -0.91
C ARG A 31 5.06 -38.92 0.31
N SER A 32 5.83 -39.45 1.25
CA SER A 32 6.26 -38.73 2.46
C SER A 32 7.08 -37.48 2.11
N ALA A 33 7.86 -37.53 1.03
CA ALA A 33 8.66 -36.41 0.51
C ALA A 33 7.83 -35.14 0.24
N SER A 34 6.55 -35.29 -0.15
CA SER A 34 5.67 -34.15 -0.47
C SER A 34 5.29 -33.32 0.75
N ASN A 35 5.07 -33.95 1.90
CA ASN A 35 4.66 -33.24 3.12
C ASN A 35 5.81 -32.44 3.74
N TRP A 36 7.05 -32.94 3.58
CA TRP A 36 8.28 -32.28 4.05
C TRP A 36 8.62 -30.99 3.30
N GLU A 37 8.16 -30.82 2.06
CA GLU A 37 8.33 -29.56 1.34
C GLU A 37 7.34 -28.50 1.78
N ALA A 38 6.11 -28.90 2.12
CA ALA A 38 5.07 -27.99 2.58
C ALA A 38 5.47 -27.31 3.90
N GLU A 39 6.02 -28.06 4.85
CA GLU A 39 6.50 -27.51 6.13
C GLU A 39 7.66 -26.52 5.94
N ARG A 40 8.63 -26.87 5.08
CA ARG A 40 9.77 -25.98 4.77
C ARG A 40 9.33 -24.71 4.04
N ARG A 41 8.36 -24.80 3.13
CA ARG A 41 7.74 -23.64 2.47
C ARG A 41 7.00 -22.76 3.49
N ALA A 42 6.25 -23.36 4.42
CA ALA A 42 5.55 -22.63 5.47
C ALA A 42 6.50 -21.88 6.42
N GLN A 43 7.60 -22.50 6.83
CA GLN A 43 8.60 -21.85 7.68
C GLN A 43 9.31 -20.68 7.00
N ARG A 44 9.66 -20.80 5.71
CA ARG A 44 10.27 -19.70 4.95
C ARG A 44 9.35 -18.49 4.83
N VAL A 45 8.05 -18.71 4.61
CA VAL A 45 7.05 -17.62 4.56
C VAL A 45 6.90 -16.93 5.92
N ARG A 46 6.87 -17.70 7.04
CA ARG A 46 6.79 -17.13 8.39
C ARG A 46 8.02 -16.30 8.74
N ARG A 47 9.23 -16.83 8.51
CA ARG A 47 10.47 -16.09 8.74
C ARG A 47 10.58 -14.84 7.87
N ALA A 48 10.18 -14.90 6.60
CA ALA A 48 10.15 -13.71 5.73
C ALA A 48 9.16 -12.64 6.24
N ARG A 49 8.02 -13.06 6.81
CA ARG A 49 7.04 -12.17 7.44
C ARG A 49 7.48 -11.62 8.80
N GLU A 50 8.34 -12.33 9.53
CA GLU A 50 8.92 -11.85 10.79
C GLU A 50 10.12 -10.93 10.56
N LEU A 51 10.95 -11.23 9.54
CA LEU A 51 12.10 -10.40 9.13
C LEU A 51 11.68 -9.06 8.56
N HIS A 52 10.48 -8.98 7.99
CA HIS A 52 9.80 -7.71 7.77
C HIS A 52 8.91 -7.47 8.99
N PRO A 53 9.43 -6.89 10.09
CA PRO A 53 8.52 -6.38 11.10
C PRO A 53 7.53 -5.51 10.34
N SER A 54 6.25 -5.70 10.62
CA SER A 54 5.26 -4.68 10.32
C SER A 54 5.67 -3.47 11.12
N VAL A 55 6.69 -2.74 10.63
CA VAL A 55 6.94 -1.36 10.98
C VAL A 55 5.58 -0.76 10.82
N ALA A 56 4.98 -0.35 11.94
CA ALA A 56 3.74 0.39 11.95
C ALA A 56 3.87 1.38 10.81
N ASP A 57 3.09 1.16 9.74
CA ASP A 57 3.21 1.94 8.51
C ASP A 57 3.18 3.38 8.97
N PRO A 58 4.28 4.15 8.87
CA PRO A 58 4.27 5.51 9.35
C PRO A 58 3.17 6.15 8.53
N SER A 59 2.04 6.43 9.18
CA SER A 59 0.84 6.93 8.51
C SER A 59 1.30 7.95 7.50
N PRO A 60 1.02 7.76 6.21
CA PRO A 60 1.72 8.50 5.18
C PRO A 60 1.52 9.98 5.49
N GLY A 61 2.61 10.65 5.89
CA GLY A 61 2.52 11.99 6.46
C GLY A 61 1.79 12.93 5.52
N VAL A 62 1.23 14.00 6.07
CA VAL A 62 0.42 14.96 5.31
C VAL A 62 1.21 15.48 4.11
N LYS A 63 0.56 15.53 2.94
CA LYS A 63 1.17 16.04 1.70
C LYS A 63 0.27 17.06 1.05
N ILE A 64 0.88 18.16 0.60
CA ILE A 64 0.24 19.11 -0.31
C ILE A 64 0.59 18.66 -1.72
N LEU A 65 -0.42 18.25 -2.48
CA LEU A 65 -0.29 17.78 -3.85
C LEU A 65 -0.15 18.95 -4.83
N GLN A 66 -0.91 20.02 -4.59
CA GLN A 66 -0.97 21.20 -5.43
C GLN A 66 -1.47 22.40 -4.62
N PHE A 67 -0.92 23.57 -4.92
CA PHE A 67 -1.40 24.85 -4.37
C PHE A 67 -0.98 25.99 -5.30
N TYR A 68 -1.92 26.50 -6.09
CA TYR A 68 -1.64 27.52 -7.11
C TYR A 68 -2.89 28.35 -7.44
N ALA A 69 -2.69 29.51 -8.07
CA ALA A 69 -3.77 30.30 -8.66
C ALA A 69 -3.90 30.00 -10.16
N SER A 70 -5.13 30.05 -10.70
CA SER A 70 -5.40 29.85 -12.12
C SER A 70 -4.70 30.88 -13.01
N GLN A 71 -4.38 32.06 -12.47
CA GLN A 71 -3.61 33.11 -13.12
C GLN A 71 -2.52 33.63 -12.17
N PRO A 72 -1.30 33.90 -12.66
CA PRO A 72 -0.21 34.43 -11.84
C PRO A 72 -0.39 35.93 -11.53
N GLU A 73 -1.13 36.65 -12.38
CA GLU A 73 -1.44 38.06 -12.27
C GLU A 73 -2.93 38.29 -12.45
N LEU A 74 -3.50 39.16 -11.62
CA LEU A 74 -4.92 39.49 -11.60
C LEU A 74 -5.09 41.00 -11.72
N LYS A 75 -5.99 41.49 -12.57
CA LYS A 75 -6.32 42.92 -12.56
C LYS A 75 -7.24 43.22 -11.38
N ARG A 76 -7.07 44.39 -10.76
CA ARG A 76 -7.93 44.79 -9.66
C ARG A 76 -9.41 44.75 -10.06
N GLY A 77 -10.23 44.07 -9.26
CA GLY A 77 -11.66 43.90 -9.50
C GLY A 77 -12.04 42.63 -10.28
N GLU A 78 -11.05 41.91 -10.83
CA GLU A 78 -11.27 40.58 -11.40
C GLU A 78 -11.29 39.51 -10.30
N ARG A 79 -11.73 38.31 -10.69
CA ARG A 79 -11.79 37.14 -9.82
C ARG A 79 -10.85 36.07 -10.33
N VAL A 80 -10.23 35.34 -9.41
CA VAL A 80 -9.30 34.25 -9.71
C VAL A 80 -9.68 33.01 -8.92
N LEU A 81 -9.32 31.85 -9.46
CA LEU A 81 -9.46 30.59 -8.76
C LEU A 81 -8.15 30.20 -8.10
N ILE A 82 -8.18 29.88 -6.81
CA ILE A 82 -7.06 29.28 -6.09
C ILE A 82 -7.37 27.81 -5.90
N CYS A 83 -6.56 26.95 -6.52
CA CYS A 83 -6.70 25.51 -6.48
C CYS A 83 -5.71 24.90 -5.49
N TYR A 84 -6.22 24.01 -4.64
CA TYR A 84 -5.42 23.26 -3.68
C TYR A 84 -5.77 21.78 -3.70
N GLY A 85 -4.82 20.96 -3.28
CA GLY A 85 -5.00 19.52 -3.10
C GLY A 85 -4.11 19.02 -2.00
N VAL A 86 -4.68 18.24 -1.07
CA VAL A 86 -4.00 17.67 0.08
C VAL A 86 -4.32 16.19 0.23
N LEU A 87 -3.35 15.44 0.74
CA LEU A 87 -3.47 14.01 1.03
C LEU A 87 -3.16 13.77 2.51
N ASN A 88 -3.93 12.88 3.14
CA ASN A 88 -3.82 12.48 4.55
C ASN A 88 -4.01 13.63 5.56
N ALA A 89 -4.60 14.74 5.14
CA ALA A 89 -4.89 15.88 6.01
C ALA A 89 -6.21 15.66 6.77
N ALA A 90 -6.19 15.91 8.07
CA ALA A 90 -7.38 16.02 8.91
C ALA A 90 -7.93 17.45 8.91
N THR A 91 -7.04 18.45 8.92
CA THR A 91 -7.42 19.87 8.86
C THR A 91 -6.59 20.62 7.82
N VAL A 92 -7.21 21.64 7.22
CA VAL A 92 -6.58 22.51 6.22
C VAL A 92 -6.99 23.95 6.50
N ARG A 93 -6.04 24.87 6.42
CA ARG A 93 -6.26 26.31 6.57
C ARG A 93 -5.50 27.07 5.50
N ILE A 94 -6.03 28.22 5.12
CA ILE A 94 -5.41 29.14 4.18
C ILE A 94 -5.34 30.53 4.79
N GLU A 95 -4.20 31.18 4.64
CA GLU A 95 -3.95 32.54 5.10
C GLU A 95 -3.53 33.43 3.91
N PRO A 96 -4.20 34.57 3.67
CA PRO A 96 -5.39 35.07 4.36
C PRO A 96 -6.63 34.17 4.13
N PRO A 97 -7.57 34.13 5.10
CA PRO A 97 -8.75 33.27 5.01
C PRO A 97 -9.66 33.72 3.87
N ILE A 98 -10.06 32.76 3.04
CA ILE A 98 -11.03 32.96 1.94
C ILE A 98 -12.39 32.41 2.36
N GLU A 99 -12.42 31.14 2.76
CA GLU A 99 -13.58 30.42 3.26
C GLU A 99 -13.13 29.25 4.17
N GLU A 100 -14.06 28.46 4.68
CA GLU A 100 -13.75 27.23 5.41
C GLU A 100 -13.27 26.12 4.45
N LEU A 101 -12.02 25.68 4.65
CA LEU A 101 -11.42 24.62 3.83
C LEU A 101 -11.68 23.24 4.42
N LYS A 102 -11.96 22.29 3.54
CA LYS A 102 -12.01 20.85 3.85
C LYS A 102 -10.85 20.13 3.18
N PRO A 103 -10.32 19.04 3.77
CA PRO A 103 -9.37 18.18 3.10
C PRO A 103 -9.96 17.65 1.78
N ALA A 104 -9.24 17.84 0.68
CA ALA A 104 -9.65 17.41 -0.65
C ALA A 104 -8.43 17.14 -1.52
N LEU A 105 -8.49 16.15 -2.41
CA LEU A 105 -7.41 15.86 -3.37
C LEU A 105 -7.27 16.96 -4.42
N SER A 106 -8.38 17.62 -4.76
CA SER A 106 -8.42 18.77 -5.67
C SER A 106 -9.67 19.59 -5.40
N ARG A 107 -9.52 20.87 -5.11
CA ARG A 107 -10.62 21.83 -4.94
C ARG A 107 -10.13 23.23 -5.31
N CYS A 108 -10.99 24.01 -5.95
CA CYS A 108 -10.70 25.40 -6.32
C CYS A 108 -11.66 26.35 -5.61
N LEU A 109 -11.14 27.51 -5.19
CA LEU A 109 -11.84 28.55 -4.44
C LEU A 109 -11.80 29.85 -5.24
N GLU A 110 -12.92 30.56 -5.32
CA GLU A 110 -12.98 31.86 -5.99
C GLU A 110 -12.62 32.99 -5.02
N THR A 111 -11.70 33.87 -5.41
CA THR A 111 -11.29 35.02 -4.60
C THR A 111 -11.04 36.26 -5.47
N SER A 112 -11.14 37.44 -4.87
CA SER A 112 -10.87 38.73 -5.51
C SER A 112 -10.06 39.63 -4.57
N PRO A 113 -8.74 39.39 -4.44
CA PRO A 113 -7.89 40.23 -3.60
C PRO A 113 -7.70 41.62 -4.24
N ALA A 114 -7.79 42.67 -3.42
CA ALA A 114 -7.66 44.05 -3.88
C ALA A 114 -6.20 44.50 -4.10
N ARG A 115 -5.22 43.72 -3.61
CA ARG A 115 -3.78 44.00 -3.63
C ARG A 115 -2.99 42.70 -3.76
N THR A 116 -1.74 42.79 -4.21
CA THR A 116 -0.80 41.66 -4.24
C THR A 116 -0.75 40.99 -2.88
N THR A 117 -1.10 39.71 -2.84
CA THR A 117 -1.31 38.96 -1.60
C THR A 117 -0.57 37.63 -1.68
N THR A 118 0.19 37.32 -0.63
CA THR A 118 0.82 36.00 -0.47
C THR A 118 -0.16 35.09 0.25
N TYR A 119 -0.54 33.99 -0.42
CA TYR A 119 -1.37 32.96 0.16
C TYR A 119 -0.48 31.83 0.70
N THR A 120 -0.81 31.36 1.90
CA THR A 120 -0.15 30.23 2.55
C THR A 120 -1.19 29.19 2.90
N LEU A 121 -1.01 27.97 2.41
CA LEU A 121 -1.80 26.80 2.79
C LEU A 121 -1.07 26.04 3.89
N SER A 122 -1.79 25.70 4.94
CA SER A 122 -1.32 24.80 5.99
C SER A 122 -2.24 23.58 6.10
N ALA A 123 -1.65 22.40 6.12
CA ALA A 123 -2.34 21.13 6.28
C ALA A 123 -1.77 20.38 7.48
N GLU A 124 -2.65 19.74 8.26
CA GLU A 124 -2.28 18.94 9.43
C GLU A 124 -2.99 17.59 9.37
N GLY A 125 -2.20 16.52 9.47
CA GLY A 125 -2.65 15.13 9.52
C GLY A 125 -3.11 14.73 10.92
N ALA A 126 -3.88 13.64 11.02
CA ALA A 126 -4.33 13.11 12.31
C ALA A 126 -3.18 12.56 13.17
N ASP A 127 -2.06 12.26 12.55
CA ASP A 127 -0.79 11.85 13.16
C ASP A 127 0.04 13.03 13.70
N GLY A 128 -0.45 14.27 13.55
CA GLY A 128 0.25 15.49 13.92
C GLY A 128 1.28 15.95 12.87
N SER A 129 1.41 15.26 11.73
CA SER A 129 2.26 15.69 10.64
C SER A 129 1.71 16.98 10.02
N ARG A 130 2.60 17.87 9.56
CA ARG A 130 2.22 19.18 9.03
C ARG A 130 2.95 19.48 7.73
N ALA A 131 2.24 20.06 6.77
CA ALA A 131 2.81 20.56 5.53
C ALA A 131 2.34 22.00 5.29
N ARG A 132 3.19 22.79 4.65
CA ARG A 132 2.90 24.17 4.28
C ARG A 132 3.37 24.45 2.86
N ALA A 133 2.60 25.25 2.13
CA ALA A 133 2.95 25.74 0.81
C ALA A 133 2.49 27.19 0.68
N SER A 134 3.20 28.00 -0.10
CA SER A 134 2.85 29.41 -0.29
C SER A 134 3.12 29.86 -1.71
N PHE A 135 2.29 30.77 -2.22
CA PHE A 135 2.54 31.48 -3.47
C PHE A 135 2.09 32.94 -3.36
N THR A 136 2.67 33.81 -4.18
CA THR A 136 2.29 35.23 -4.25
C THR A 136 1.42 35.48 -5.47
N LEU A 137 0.20 35.98 -5.26
CA LEU A 137 -0.67 36.43 -6.33
C LEU A 137 -0.47 37.93 -6.53
N ARG A 138 -0.03 38.33 -7.72
CA ARG A 138 0.18 39.74 -8.07
C ARG A 138 -1.13 40.36 -8.52
N VAL A 139 -1.45 41.54 -7.98
CA VAL A 139 -2.60 42.33 -8.43
C VAL A 139 -2.12 43.60 -9.11
N THR A 140 -2.45 43.76 -10.38
CA THR A 140 -2.13 44.96 -11.15
C THR A 140 -3.28 45.96 -11.04
N GLU A 141 -2.95 47.23 -10.81
CA GLU A 141 -3.91 48.31 -10.82
C GLU A 141 -4.21 48.69 -12.27
N PRO A 142 -5.48 48.82 -12.69
CA PRO A 142 -5.79 49.32 -14.01
C PRO A 142 -5.25 50.76 -14.15
N ALA A 143 -4.70 51.07 -15.32
CA ALA A 143 -4.18 52.41 -15.62
C ALA A 143 -5.28 53.48 -15.41
N PRO A 144 -4.94 54.66 -14.86
CA PRO A 144 -5.88 55.75 -14.57
C PRO A 144 -6.49 56.37 -15.83
#